data_AF-A0A6V7KD17-F1
#
_entry.id   AF-A0A6V7KD17-F1
#
_cell.length_a   1.000
_cell.length_b   1.000
_cell.length_c   1.000
_cell.angle_alpha   90.00
_cell.angle_beta   90.00
_cell.angle_gamma   90.00
#
_symmetry.space_group_name_H-M   'P 1'
#
loop_
_entity.id
_entity.type
_entity.pdbx_description
1 polymer ?
#
loop_
_entity_poly.entity_id
_entity_poly.type
_entity_poly.pdbx_seq_one_letter_code
_entity_poly.pdbx_strand_id
1 'polypeptide(L)'
;YNLYGMSFINLSSIKYRRVNSSSREILSPYDNVISPMSDNNAEYLPASVLRQSICELEIDAIASDILNREDLAKGIELNPGLSAIWSEERERRRQAGLVGGDSQLVNPKSPPRPPFRPTDSDLYQEERLARRLLMISQ
;
A
#
# COMPACT_ATOMS: atom_id res chain seq x y z
N TYR A 1 8.73 -15.53 -3.10
CA TYR A 1 8.75 -14.61 -4.26
C TYR A 1 9.16 -13.19 -3.93
N ASN A 2 9.56 -12.86 -2.69
CA ASN A 2 9.97 -11.48 -2.33
C ASN A 2 8.89 -10.42 -2.62
N LEU A 3 7.64 -10.74 -2.28
CA LEU A 3 6.49 -9.87 -2.55
C LEU A 3 6.13 -9.10 -1.29
N TYR A 4 5.87 -7.80 -1.44
CA TYR A 4 5.46 -6.90 -0.38
C TYR A 4 4.20 -6.16 -0.80
N GLY A 5 3.31 -5.88 0.15
CA GLY A 5 2.13 -5.05 -0.11
C GLY A 5 2.53 -3.66 -0.62
N MET A 6 1.73 -3.10 -1.53
CA MET A 6 1.98 -1.79 -2.15
C MET A 6 3.31 -1.69 -2.92
N SER A 7 3.89 -2.83 -3.34
CA SER A 7 5.07 -2.90 -4.20
C SER A 7 4.73 -3.48 -5.57
N PHE A 8 5.60 -3.27 -6.56
CA PHE A 8 5.42 -3.81 -7.90
C PHE A 8 5.69 -5.31 -7.95
N ILE A 9 4.87 -6.03 -8.73
CA ILE A 9 5.13 -7.41 -9.10
C ILE A 9 5.73 -7.39 -10.50
N ASN A 10 6.95 -7.88 -10.64
CA ASN A 10 7.68 -7.97 -11.90
C ASN A 10 7.43 -9.35 -12.50
N LEU A 11 6.82 -9.38 -13.68
CA LEU A 11 6.44 -10.60 -14.39
C LEU A 11 7.17 -10.68 -15.73
N SER A 12 7.73 -11.84 -16.08
CA SER A 12 8.34 -12.06 -17.40
C SER A 12 7.33 -12.33 -18.50
N SER A 13 6.20 -12.94 -18.16
CA SER A 13 5.13 -13.27 -19.09
C SER A 13 3.79 -13.21 -18.37
N ILE A 14 2.75 -12.85 -19.12
CA ILE A 14 1.36 -12.75 -18.67
C ILE A 14 0.44 -13.20 -19.79
N LYS A 15 -0.73 -13.71 -19.43
CA LYS A 15 -1.82 -14.00 -20.35
C LYS A 15 -3.07 -13.26 -19.97
N TYR A 16 -3.73 -12.66 -20.95
CA TYR A 16 -4.92 -11.84 -20.74
C TYR A 16 -6.18 -12.70 -20.71
N ARG A 17 -7.12 -12.39 -19.81
CA ARG A 17 -8.47 -12.93 -19.88
C ARG A 17 -9.34 -12.12 -20.82
N ARG A 18 -10.18 -12.81 -21.58
CA ARG A 18 -11.07 -12.18 -22.56
C ARG A 18 -12.31 -11.65 -21.86
N VAL A 19 -12.75 -10.47 -22.30
CA VAL A 19 -14.05 -9.90 -21.94
C VAL A 19 -15.14 -10.66 -22.70
N ASN A 20 -16.23 -11.00 -22.02
CA ASN A 20 -17.37 -11.61 -22.68
C ASN A 20 -18.02 -10.58 -23.63
N SER A 21 -18.27 -10.98 -24.88
CA SER A 21 -18.90 -10.16 -25.91
C SER A 21 -20.24 -9.56 -25.47
N SER A 22 -20.98 -10.23 -24.58
CA SER A 22 -22.25 -9.72 -24.03
C SER A 22 -22.08 -8.66 -22.94
N SER A 23 -20.91 -8.54 -22.34
CA SER A 23 -20.58 -7.51 -21.32
C SER A 23 -19.92 -6.26 -21.91
N ARG A 24 -19.80 -6.17 -23.24
CA ARG A 24 -19.22 -4.99 -23.93
C ARG A 24 -20.01 -3.69 -23.73
N GLU A 25 -21.25 -3.76 -23.28
CA GLU A 25 -22.09 -2.57 -23.05
C GLU A 25 -21.71 -1.80 -21.77
N ILE A 26 -20.87 -2.37 -20.89
CA ILE A 26 -20.39 -1.75 -19.65
C ILE A 26 -18.88 -1.45 -19.75
N LEU A 27 -18.43 -0.97 -20.91
CA LEU A 27 -17.02 -0.59 -21.07
C LEU A 27 -16.82 0.87 -20.65
N SER A 28 -15.85 1.07 -19.77
CA SER A 28 -15.36 2.36 -19.33
C SER A 28 -14.60 3.02 -20.48
N PRO A 29 -14.65 4.36 -20.65
CA PRO A 29 -13.85 5.07 -21.66
C PRO A 29 -12.33 4.78 -21.59
N TYR A 30 -11.84 4.27 -20.45
CA TYR A 30 -10.44 3.94 -20.20
C TYR A 30 -10.02 2.54 -20.66
N ASP A 31 -10.96 1.68 -21.09
CA ASP A 31 -10.65 0.31 -21.53
C ASP A 31 -9.76 0.28 -22.79
N ASN A 32 -9.74 1.36 -23.58
CA ASN A 32 -8.87 1.49 -24.75
C ASN A 32 -7.37 1.69 -24.42
N VAL A 33 -7.05 2.04 -23.17
CA VAL A 33 -5.66 2.30 -22.73
C VAL A 33 -4.98 1.04 -22.19
N ILE A 34 -5.76 0.11 -21.63
CA ILE A 34 -5.25 -1.07 -20.91
C ILE A 34 -5.54 -2.37 -21.66
N SER A 35 -6.61 -2.41 -22.47
CA SER A 35 -6.82 -3.51 -23.39
C SER A 35 -5.70 -3.51 -24.43
N PRO A 36 -5.08 -4.66 -24.78
CA PRO A 36 -4.09 -4.76 -25.86
C PRO A 36 -4.75 -4.56 -27.24
N MET A 37 -5.50 -3.48 -27.42
CA MET A 37 -6.32 -3.16 -28.59
C MET A 37 -5.49 -2.84 -29.84
N SER A 38 -4.16 -2.78 -29.72
CA SER A 38 -3.25 -2.48 -30.84
C SER A 38 -2.02 -3.38 -30.92
N ASP A 39 -1.78 -4.27 -29.95
CA ASP A 39 -0.59 -5.11 -29.94
C ASP A 39 -0.97 -6.53 -30.40
N ASN A 40 -0.70 -6.82 -31.69
CA ASN A 40 -0.97 -8.12 -32.31
C ASN A 40 -0.24 -9.30 -31.61
N ASN A 41 0.61 -9.02 -30.62
CA ASN A 41 1.41 -9.98 -29.87
C ASN A 41 0.84 -10.32 -28.48
N ALA A 42 -0.29 -9.74 -28.06
CA ALA A 42 -0.85 -10.05 -26.76
C ALA A 42 -1.34 -11.50 -26.67
N GLU A 43 -0.80 -12.27 -25.71
CA GLU A 43 -1.17 -13.65 -25.50
C GLU A 43 -2.44 -13.74 -24.63
N TYR A 44 -3.53 -14.26 -25.20
CA TYR A 44 -4.78 -14.46 -24.47
C TYR A 44 -4.93 -15.91 -24.02
N LEU A 45 -5.57 -16.10 -22.86
CA LEU A 45 -6.05 -17.41 -22.45
C LEU A 45 -7.12 -17.97 -23.44
N PRO A 46 -7.37 -19.30 -23.41
CA PRO A 46 -8.43 -19.91 -24.18
C PRO A 46 -9.77 -19.22 -23.94
N ALA A 47 -10.60 -19.11 -24.98
CA ALA A 47 -11.90 -18.43 -24.89
C ALA A 47 -12.89 -19.05 -23.88
N SER A 48 -12.63 -20.28 -23.41
CA SER A 48 -13.37 -20.91 -22.32
C SER A 48 -13.11 -20.27 -20.94
N VAL A 49 -11.99 -19.56 -20.78
CA VAL A 49 -11.62 -18.88 -19.54
C VAL A 49 -11.98 -17.40 -19.66
N LEU A 50 -13.17 -17.07 -19.17
CA LEU A 50 -13.69 -15.71 -19.19
C LEU A 50 -13.27 -14.94 -17.93
N ARG A 51 -13.18 -13.62 -18.07
CA ARG A 51 -13.02 -12.69 -16.95
C ARG A 51 -14.15 -12.88 -15.93
N GLN A 52 -13.81 -12.82 -14.63
CA GLN A 52 -14.78 -12.99 -13.54
C GLN A 52 -14.88 -11.76 -12.62
N SER A 53 -13.95 -10.81 -12.73
CA SER A 53 -13.91 -9.60 -11.93
C SER A 53 -14.51 -8.38 -12.64
N ILE A 54 -14.83 -7.34 -11.86
CA ILE A 54 -15.17 -6.00 -12.36
C ILE A 54 -13.94 -5.08 -12.52
N CYS A 55 -12.72 -5.59 -12.27
CA CYS A 55 -11.47 -4.83 -12.40
C CYS A 55 -11.13 -4.52 -13.85
N GLU A 56 -10.60 -3.34 -14.17
CA GLU A 56 -10.27 -2.92 -15.54
C GLU A 56 -9.48 -3.99 -16.34
N LEU A 57 -8.52 -4.66 -15.68
CA LEU A 57 -7.69 -5.71 -16.26
C LEU A 57 -7.68 -6.98 -15.41
N GLU A 58 -7.78 -8.14 -16.05
CA GLU A 58 -7.60 -9.45 -15.42
C GLU A 58 -6.59 -10.27 -16.26
N ILE A 59 -5.52 -10.68 -15.61
CA ILE A 59 -4.40 -11.42 -16.21
C ILE A 59 -4.06 -12.65 -15.37
N ASP A 60 -3.51 -13.66 -16.02
CA ASP A 60 -2.95 -14.83 -15.38
C ASP A 60 -1.45 -14.90 -15.68
N ALA A 61 -0.67 -15.26 -14.68
CA ALA A 61 0.74 -15.54 -14.81
C ALA A 61 1.06 -16.82 -14.03
N ILE A 62 2.05 -17.58 -14.49
CA ILE A 62 2.52 -18.74 -13.72
C ILE A 62 3.56 -18.28 -12.70
N ALA A 63 3.68 -19.02 -11.61
CA ALA A 63 4.52 -18.60 -10.49
C ALA A 63 6.03 -18.51 -10.86
N SER A 64 6.48 -19.26 -11.87
CA SER A 64 7.85 -19.17 -12.41
C SER A 64 8.14 -17.84 -13.09
N ASP A 65 7.12 -17.13 -13.57
CA ASP A 65 7.26 -15.85 -14.25
C ASP A 65 7.43 -14.68 -13.27
N ILE A 66 7.27 -14.92 -11.96
CA ILE A 66 7.46 -13.90 -10.93
C ILE A 66 8.96 -13.66 -10.71
N LEU A 67 9.46 -12.58 -11.29
CA LEU A 67 10.88 -12.19 -11.30
C LEU A 67 11.35 -11.60 -9.97
N ASN A 68 10.45 -11.11 -9.11
CA ASN A 68 10.80 -10.55 -7.78
C ASN A 68 11.66 -11.50 -6.93
N ARG A 69 11.54 -12.82 -7.15
CA ARG A 69 12.35 -13.82 -6.43
C ARG A 69 13.84 -13.75 -6.75
N GLU A 70 14.23 -13.24 -7.91
CA GLU A 70 15.63 -13.14 -8.34
C GLU A 70 16.40 -12.14 -7.47
N ASP A 71 15.71 -11.16 -6.89
CA ASP A 71 16.31 -10.21 -5.97
C ASP A 71 16.80 -10.88 -4.67
N LEU A 72 16.24 -12.04 -4.29
CA LEU A 72 16.75 -12.82 -3.15
C LEU A 72 18.17 -13.35 -3.40
N ALA A 73 18.54 -13.58 -4.67
CA ALA A 73 19.89 -14.04 -5.01
C ALA A 73 20.93 -12.92 -4.86
N LYS A 74 20.51 -11.65 -4.86
CA LYS A 74 21.37 -10.49 -4.64
C LYS A 74 21.63 -10.23 -3.15
N GLY A 75 20.95 -10.96 -2.26
CA GLY A 75 21.05 -10.86 -0.81
C GLY A 75 19.69 -10.57 -0.16
N ILE A 76 19.59 -10.75 1.16
CA ILE A 76 18.40 -10.32 1.92
C ILE A 76 18.46 -8.80 2.02
N GLU A 77 17.85 -8.10 1.07
CA GLU A 77 17.63 -6.67 1.19
C GLU A 77 16.62 -6.38 2.31
N LEU A 78 16.81 -5.23 2.99
CA LEU A 78 15.86 -4.72 3.98
C LEU A 78 14.49 -4.58 3.31
N ASN A 79 13.41 -4.99 3.98
CA ASN A 79 12.05 -4.86 3.45
C ASN A 79 11.86 -3.46 2.86
N PRO A 80 11.53 -3.34 1.55
CA PRO A 80 11.50 -2.05 0.86
C PRO A 80 10.52 -1.07 1.51
N GLY A 81 9.43 -1.56 2.12
CA GLY A 81 8.52 -0.74 2.89
C GLY A 81 9.17 -0.14 4.14
N LEU A 82 9.96 -0.92 4.88
CA LEU A 82 10.72 -0.41 6.02
C LEU A 82 11.82 0.56 5.57
N SER A 83 12.52 0.27 4.48
CA SER A 83 13.51 1.16 3.88
C SER A 83 12.90 2.50 3.49
N ALA A 84 11.71 2.50 2.88
CA ALA A 84 10.97 3.69 2.51
C ALA A 84 10.56 4.50 3.75
N ILE A 85 9.96 3.86 4.76
CA ILE A 85 9.59 4.51 6.02
C ILE A 85 10.82 5.15 6.68
N TRP A 86 11.95 4.44 6.71
CA TRP A 86 13.18 4.96 7.30
C TRP A 86 13.77 6.13 6.53
N SER A 87 13.66 6.09 5.20
CA SER A 87 14.11 7.18 4.33
C SER A 87 13.22 8.41 4.48
N GLU A 88 11.91 8.24 4.54
CA GLU A 88 10.95 9.31 4.82
C GLU A 88 11.22 9.96 6.18
N GLU A 89 11.44 9.17 7.23
CA GLU A 89 11.73 9.69 8.56
C GLU A 89 13.07 10.45 8.60
N ARG A 90 14.10 9.93 7.92
CA ARG A 90 15.40 10.62 7.79
C ARG A 90 15.23 11.98 7.10
N GLU A 91 14.42 12.03 6.05
CA GLU A 91 14.11 13.24 5.30
C GLU A 91 13.31 14.25 6.14
N ARG A 92 12.28 13.80 6.85
CA ARG A 92 11.51 14.63 7.80
C ARG A 92 12.42 15.26 8.85
N ARG A 93 13.37 14.50 9.41
CA ARG A 93 14.34 15.02 10.39
C ARG A 93 15.28 16.06 9.79
N ARG A 94 15.75 15.83 8.56
CA ARG A 94 16.58 16.80 7.83
C ARG A 94 15.85 18.13 7.65
N GLN A 95 14.57 18.08 7.24
CA GLN A 95 13.73 19.27 7.09
C GLN A 95 13.44 19.98 8.42
N ALA A 96 13.37 19.24 9.53
CA ALA A 96 13.18 19.79 10.86
C ALA A 96 14.49 20.28 11.54
N GLY A 97 15.65 20.18 10.87
CA GLY A 97 16.95 20.56 11.44
C GLY A 97 17.44 19.61 12.55
N LEU A 98 16.92 18.39 12.63
CA LEU A 98 17.20 17.41 13.69
C LEU A 98 18.31 16.40 13.30
N VAL A 99 19.32 16.84 12.53
CA VAL A 99 20.38 15.96 12.01
C VAL A 99 21.39 15.63 13.12
N GLY A 100 21.69 14.34 13.33
CA GLY A 100 22.78 13.89 14.21
C GLY A 100 22.41 13.56 15.66
N GLY A 101 21.12 13.58 16.02
CA GLY A 101 20.65 13.09 17.33
C GLY A 101 20.36 11.59 17.30
N ASP A 102 21.15 10.81 18.04
CA ASP A 102 20.81 9.43 18.34
C ASP A 102 19.50 9.38 19.14
N SER A 103 18.62 8.46 18.76
CA SER A 103 17.57 7.96 19.65
C SER A 103 16.52 8.98 20.12
N GLN A 104 15.42 9.08 19.36
CA GLN A 104 14.11 8.62 19.83
C GLN A 104 13.08 8.81 18.72
N LEU A 105 12.11 7.90 18.66
CA LEU A 105 10.88 8.03 17.91
C LEU A 105 10.07 9.18 18.51
N VAL A 106 10.45 10.42 18.20
CA VAL A 106 9.68 11.58 18.64
C VAL A 106 8.46 11.64 17.75
N ASN A 107 7.28 11.47 18.35
CA ASN A 107 6.02 11.58 17.63
C ASN A 107 6.02 12.90 16.84
N PRO A 108 5.63 12.88 15.55
CA PRO A 108 5.50 14.11 14.79
C PRO A 108 4.53 15.05 15.52
N LYS A 109 4.74 16.37 15.39
CA LYS A 109 3.77 17.33 15.93
C LYS A 109 2.41 17.02 15.31
N SER A 110 1.44 16.69 16.14
CA SER A 110 0.06 16.51 15.68
C SER A 110 -0.41 17.80 14.99
N PRO A 111 -1.21 17.71 13.92
CA PRO A 111 -1.81 18.87 13.29
C PRO A 111 -2.51 19.75 14.35
N PRO A 112 -2.50 21.09 14.17
CA PRO A 112 -3.23 21.97 15.09
C PRO A 112 -4.70 21.55 15.12
N ARG A 113 -5.16 21.15 16.30
CA ARG A 113 -6.58 20.84 16.51
C ARG A 113 -7.31 22.16 16.77
N PRO A 114 -8.48 22.38 16.15
CA PRO A 114 -9.38 23.45 16.57
C PRO A 114 -9.66 23.37 18.08
N PRO A 115 -9.94 24.49 18.76
CA PRO A 115 -10.39 24.44 20.14
C PRO A 115 -11.74 23.71 20.20
N PHE A 116 -11.75 22.50 20.77
CA PHE A 116 -12.95 21.75 21.05
C PHE A 116 -13.38 21.96 22.50
N ARG A 117 -14.69 22.02 22.73
CA ARG A 117 -15.21 21.95 24.08
C ARG A 117 -15.05 20.51 24.60
N PRO A 118 -14.67 20.31 25.87
CA PRO A 118 -14.63 18.98 26.47
C PRO A 118 -15.99 18.30 26.31
N THR A 119 -15.96 17.04 25.87
CA THR A 119 -17.14 16.16 25.88
C THR A 119 -17.36 15.60 27.29
N ASP A 120 -18.54 15.04 27.55
CA ASP A 120 -18.83 14.38 28.84
C ASP A 120 -17.85 13.23 29.13
N SER A 121 -17.37 12.54 28.09
CA SER A 121 -16.33 11.51 28.22
C SER A 121 -14.99 12.10 28.64
N ASP A 122 -14.62 13.28 28.12
CA ASP A 122 -13.37 13.93 28.50
C ASP A 122 -13.39 14.30 29.99
N LEU A 123 -14.49 14.91 30.44
CA LEU A 123 -14.70 15.27 31.85
C LEU A 123 -14.65 14.05 32.77
N TYR A 124 -15.31 12.94 32.37
CA TYR A 124 -15.30 11.70 33.13
C TYR A 124 -13.89 11.10 33.26
N GLN A 125 -13.13 11.05 32.16
CA GLN A 125 -11.77 10.49 32.18
C GLN A 125 -10.78 11.37 32.94
N GLU A 126 -10.91 12.69 32.83
CA GLU A 126 -10.13 13.65 33.60
C GLU A 126 -10.33 13.46 35.11
N GLU A 127 -11.58 13.41 35.57
CA GLU A 127 -11.90 13.21 36.98
C GLU A 127 -11.40 11.85 37.48
N ARG A 128 -11.58 10.79 36.68
CA ARG A 128 -11.10 9.45 36.98
C ARG A 128 -9.56 9.39 37.08
N LEU A 129 -8.85 10.10 36.21
CA LEU A 129 -7.40 10.19 36.25
C LEU A 129 -6.92 10.93 37.52
N ALA A 130 -7.55 12.07 37.84
CA ALA A 130 -7.22 12.84 39.03
C ALA A 130 -7.38 12.02 40.31
N ARG A 131 -8.49 11.27 40.45
CA ARG A 131 -8.70 10.37 41.59
C ARG A 131 -7.62 9.30 41.71
N ARG A 132 -7.19 8.70 40.58
CA ARG A 132 -6.13 7.68 40.58
C ARG A 132 -4.77 8.24 40.97
N LEU A 133 -4.43 9.43 40.49
CA LEU A 133 -3.17 10.08 40.85
C LEU A 133 -3.09 10.39 42.34
N LEU A 134 -4.19 10.87 42.93
CA LEU A 134 -4.30 11.10 44.39
C LEU A 134 -4.13 9.81 45.22
N MET A 135 -4.60 8.67 44.72
CA MET A 135 -4.41 7.37 45.37
C MET A 135 -2.98 6.85 45.28
N ILE A 136 -2.23 7.22 44.24
CA ILE A 136 -0.83 6.80 44.04
C ILE A 136 0.13 7.69 44.86
N SER A 137 -0.25 8.92 45.20
CA SER A 137 0.58 9.85 45.97
C SER A 137 0.47 9.69 47.51
N GLN A 138 -0.24 8.68 48.01
CA GLN A 138 -0.37 8.33 49.43
C GLN A 138 0.40 7.04 49.73
#